data_AF-A0A0R1EAS4-F1
#
_entry.id   AF-A0A0R1EAS4-F1
#
_cell.length_a   1.000
_cell.length_b   1.000
_cell.length_c   1.000
_cell.angle_alpha   90.00
_cell.angle_beta   90.00
_cell.angle_gamma   90.00
#
_symmetry.space_group_name_H-M   'P 1'
#
loop_
_entity.id
_entity.type
_entity.pdbx_description
1 polymer ?
#
loop_
_entity_poly.entity_id
_entity_poly.type
_entity_poly.pdbx_seq_one_letter_code
_entity_poly.pdbx_strand_id
1 'polypeptide(L)'
;MAAKREACGQFAVASAAMAAMAAASSQNPTKATMTDPRFRIRPLQQVASACTGAMVTACFMTPLDVIKTRLQAQQQALLSNKCFLYCNGLMDHICPCGPDTPNPAAAKPAPRFSGTIDAFIKISRTEGIGSLWSGLSPTLISALPSTIIYFVAYEQFKARFTDIHYKYMRRPDTSAHDIPLPIPFLVPLLAGVSARILAVTCVSPVELIRTKMQSQRMTHAEMFGTIRQVVQSQGVLGLWRGLPPTILRDVPFSGIYWTCYEYLKSSFGVVEPSFSFSFAAGAISGSVAATITTPFDVVKTHEQIEFGEKFIFSGRPNVVQLAATNSRSSIDNGSVCITADNPPKQVATKSVAVRLASIYRLGGVPAIFSGLGPRLFKVAPACAIMISSFEYGKSFFYHYNIDQHNRSNQVTKSSGS
;
A
#
# COMPACT_ATOMS: atom_id res chain seq x y z
N MET A 1 -26.30 -0.43 -16.82
CA MET A 1 -25.81 -1.58 -17.62
C MET A 1 -24.55 -1.28 -18.45
N ALA A 2 -24.28 -0.02 -18.84
CA ALA A 2 -23.08 0.35 -19.61
C ALA A 2 -21.74 0.06 -18.87
N ALA A 3 -21.62 0.44 -17.60
CA ALA A 3 -20.40 0.17 -16.81
C ALA A 3 -20.09 -1.33 -16.59
N LYS A 4 -21.10 -2.20 -16.64
CA LYS A 4 -20.94 -3.66 -16.53
C LYS A 4 -20.44 -4.27 -17.86
N ARG A 5 -20.76 -3.64 -19.00
CA ARG A 5 -20.26 -4.01 -20.33
C ARG A 5 -18.83 -3.51 -20.56
N GLU A 6 -18.47 -2.33 -20.03
CA GLU A 6 -17.10 -1.81 -20.12
C GLU A 6 -16.10 -2.64 -19.30
N ALA A 7 -16.46 -3.04 -18.07
CA ALA A 7 -15.60 -3.91 -17.24
C ALA A 7 -15.42 -5.32 -17.86
N CYS A 8 -16.46 -5.87 -18.47
CA CYS A 8 -16.39 -7.16 -19.17
C CYS A 8 -15.58 -7.06 -20.48
N GLY A 9 -15.69 -5.94 -21.20
CA GLY A 9 -14.92 -5.66 -22.41
C GLY A 9 -13.44 -5.45 -22.12
N GLN A 10 -13.08 -4.74 -21.04
CA GLN A 10 -11.69 -4.57 -20.61
C GLN A 10 -11.04 -5.90 -20.19
N PHE A 11 -11.79 -6.80 -19.55
CA PHE A 11 -11.29 -8.13 -19.18
C PHE A 11 -11.09 -9.04 -20.39
N ALA A 12 -11.99 -9.00 -21.37
CA ALA A 12 -11.90 -9.79 -22.60
C ALA A 12 -10.74 -9.34 -23.52
N VAL A 13 -10.55 -8.03 -23.68
CA VAL A 13 -9.46 -7.48 -24.51
C VAL A 13 -8.10 -7.72 -23.86
N ALA A 14 -7.99 -7.60 -22.52
CA ALA A 14 -6.76 -7.91 -21.81
C ALA A 14 -6.42 -9.42 -21.82
N SER A 15 -7.44 -10.28 -21.73
CA SER A 15 -7.29 -11.74 -21.86
C SER A 15 -6.82 -12.15 -23.26
N ALA A 16 -7.37 -11.54 -24.32
CA ALA A 16 -6.98 -11.81 -25.70
C ALA A 16 -5.56 -11.31 -26.03
N ALA A 17 -5.19 -10.12 -25.56
CA ALA A 17 -3.84 -9.57 -25.76
C ALA A 17 -2.77 -10.41 -25.04
N MET A 18 -3.07 -10.96 -23.86
CA MET A 18 -2.15 -11.85 -23.16
C MET A 18 -2.09 -13.27 -23.74
N ALA A 19 -3.21 -13.79 -24.27
CA ALA A 19 -3.20 -15.06 -24.98
C ALA A 19 -2.26 -15.02 -26.20
N ALA A 20 -2.23 -13.90 -26.93
CA ALA A 20 -1.31 -13.69 -28.04
C ALA A 20 0.17 -13.63 -27.58
N MET A 21 0.47 -13.05 -26.42
CA MET A 21 1.84 -12.98 -25.88
C MET A 21 2.31 -14.30 -25.27
N ALA A 22 1.42 -15.07 -24.64
CA ALA A 22 1.75 -16.38 -24.06
C ALA A 22 2.06 -17.44 -25.12
N ALA A 23 1.37 -17.40 -26.27
CA ALA A 23 1.61 -18.30 -27.40
C ALA A 23 3.04 -18.20 -27.96
N ALA A 24 3.71 -17.05 -27.81
CA ALA A 24 5.08 -16.84 -28.28
C ALA A 24 6.16 -17.46 -27.37
N SER A 25 5.84 -17.90 -26.14
CA SER A 25 6.84 -18.35 -25.15
C SER A 25 6.99 -19.88 -25.03
N SER A 26 6.17 -20.67 -25.73
CA SER A 26 6.04 -22.12 -25.53
C SER A 26 6.75 -22.95 -26.62
N GLN A 27 8.07 -22.88 -26.72
CA GLN A 27 8.86 -23.87 -27.47
C GLN A 27 10.21 -24.14 -26.79
N ASN A 28 10.28 -25.12 -25.87
CA ASN A 28 11.40 -26.07 -25.76
C ASN A 28 11.20 -27.10 -24.60
N PRO A 29 11.40 -28.41 -24.84
CA PRO A 29 11.22 -29.47 -23.84
C PRO A 29 12.55 -29.84 -23.17
N THR A 30 12.77 -29.35 -21.94
CA THR A 30 13.62 -29.92 -20.85
C THR A 30 13.74 -28.89 -19.71
N LYS A 31 12.61 -28.28 -19.29
CA LYS A 31 12.65 -27.25 -18.25
C LYS A 31 12.67 -27.90 -16.87
N ALA A 32 13.82 -27.82 -16.21
CA ALA A 32 13.88 -27.82 -14.76
C ALA A 32 12.82 -26.82 -14.25
N THR A 33 11.92 -27.28 -13.38
CA THR A 33 10.83 -26.43 -12.90
C THR A 33 11.39 -25.48 -11.82
N MET A 34 10.89 -24.24 -11.74
CA MET A 34 11.26 -23.29 -10.66
C MET A 34 10.98 -23.82 -9.24
N THR A 35 10.29 -24.95 -9.14
CA THR A 35 9.96 -25.69 -7.92
C THR A 35 10.96 -26.81 -7.57
N ASP A 36 11.97 -27.06 -8.42
CA ASP A 36 12.98 -28.10 -8.15
C ASP A 36 13.74 -27.78 -6.85
N PRO A 37 13.75 -28.68 -5.84
CA PRO A 37 14.46 -28.48 -4.58
C PRO A 37 15.95 -28.17 -4.75
N ARG A 38 16.58 -28.62 -5.86
CA ARG A 38 18.00 -28.46 -6.15
C ARG A 38 18.40 -27.03 -6.53
N PHE A 39 17.48 -26.25 -7.10
CA PHE A 39 17.73 -24.90 -7.60
C PHE A 39 16.88 -23.82 -6.89
N ARG A 40 16.30 -24.17 -5.73
CA ARG A 40 15.41 -23.31 -4.97
C ARG A 40 16.10 -21.99 -4.59
N ILE A 41 15.43 -20.88 -4.90
CA ILE A 41 15.90 -19.52 -4.61
C ILE A 41 16.02 -19.36 -3.08
N ARG A 42 17.20 -18.91 -2.61
CA ARG A 42 17.46 -18.71 -1.18
C ARG A 42 16.72 -17.48 -0.64
N PRO A 43 16.36 -17.42 0.66
CA PRO A 43 15.73 -16.24 1.24
C PRO A 43 16.49 -14.93 1.00
N LEU A 44 17.83 -14.96 1.04
CA LEU A 44 18.65 -13.76 0.75
C LEU A 44 18.51 -13.27 -0.70
N GLN A 45 18.38 -14.19 -1.67
CA GLN A 45 18.14 -13.85 -3.07
C GLN A 45 16.73 -13.29 -3.26
N GLN A 46 15.74 -13.80 -2.51
CA GLN A 46 14.39 -13.24 -2.47
C GLN A 46 14.39 -11.82 -1.89
N VAL A 47 15.15 -11.58 -0.81
CA VAL A 47 15.34 -10.23 -0.23
C VAL A 47 15.92 -9.28 -1.29
N ALA A 48 17.00 -9.67 -1.96
CA ALA A 48 17.61 -8.85 -3.00
C ALA A 48 16.63 -8.53 -4.15
N SER A 49 15.87 -9.53 -4.60
CA SER A 49 14.84 -9.32 -5.63
C SER A 49 13.73 -8.37 -5.16
N ALA A 50 13.25 -8.53 -3.92
CA ALA A 50 12.22 -7.69 -3.32
C ALA A 50 12.70 -6.23 -3.14
N CYS A 51 13.96 -6.02 -2.72
CA CYS A 51 14.57 -4.70 -2.64
C CYS A 51 14.60 -4.01 -4.00
N THR A 52 15.06 -4.70 -5.04
CA THR A 52 15.10 -4.14 -6.40
C THR A 52 13.70 -3.75 -6.86
N GLY A 53 12.70 -4.62 -6.68
CA GLY A 53 11.32 -4.31 -7.02
C GLY A 53 10.76 -3.11 -6.26
N ALA A 54 11.02 -3.01 -4.96
CA ALA A 54 10.62 -1.87 -4.14
C ALA A 54 11.29 -0.56 -4.57
N MET A 55 12.60 -0.59 -4.86
CA MET A 55 13.36 0.58 -5.31
C MET A 55 12.90 1.09 -6.67
N VAL A 56 12.72 0.20 -7.64
CA VAL A 56 12.21 0.55 -8.97
C VAL A 56 10.80 1.12 -8.84
N THR A 57 9.91 0.45 -8.10
CA THR A 57 8.54 0.94 -7.87
C THR A 57 8.54 2.32 -7.23
N ALA A 58 9.34 2.53 -6.18
CA ALA A 58 9.44 3.83 -5.50
C ALA A 58 9.97 4.91 -6.45
N CYS A 59 10.98 4.61 -7.27
CA CYS A 59 11.52 5.57 -8.23
C CYS A 59 10.45 6.05 -9.23
N PHE A 60 9.63 5.14 -9.76
CA PHE A 60 8.57 5.47 -10.71
C PHE A 60 7.32 6.09 -10.05
N MET A 61 6.95 5.66 -8.85
CA MET A 61 5.73 6.11 -8.17
C MET A 61 5.92 7.43 -7.42
N THR A 62 7.13 7.77 -6.97
CA THR A 62 7.37 8.97 -6.15
C THR A 62 6.93 10.26 -6.86
N PRO A 63 7.23 10.51 -8.14
CA PRO A 63 6.74 11.70 -8.84
C PRO A 63 5.21 11.78 -8.86
N LEU A 64 4.53 10.66 -9.12
CA LEU A 64 3.07 10.60 -9.14
C LEU A 64 2.47 10.86 -7.75
N ASP A 65 3.11 10.34 -6.71
CA ASP A 65 2.71 10.56 -5.33
C ASP A 65 2.90 12.03 -4.92
N VAL A 66 4.02 12.66 -5.29
CA VAL A 66 4.24 14.10 -5.04
C VAL A 66 3.18 14.94 -5.77
N ILE A 67 2.92 14.70 -7.06
CA ILE A 67 1.91 15.46 -7.80
C ILE A 67 0.54 15.32 -7.14
N LYS A 68 0.17 14.09 -6.75
CA LYS A 68 -1.11 13.83 -6.07
C LYS A 68 -1.20 14.56 -4.74
N THR A 69 -0.16 14.50 -3.89
CA THR A 69 -0.20 15.18 -2.58
C THR A 69 -0.28 16.69 -2.75
N ARG A 70 0.39 17.29 -3.74
CA ARG A 70 0.28 18.73 -4.05
C ARG A 70 -1.13 19.11 -4.51
N LEU A 71 -1.74 18.32 -5.40
CA LEU A 71 -3.12 18.54 -5.84
C LEU A 71 -4.13 18.44 -4.67
N GLN A 72 -3.96 17.43 -3.81
CA GLN A 72 -4.83 17.22 -2.65
C GLN A 72 -4.66 18.33 -1.60
N ALA A 73 -3.43 18.78 -1.36
CA ALA A 73 -3.15 19.90 -0.46
C ALA A 73 -3.80 21.21 -0.97
N GLN A 74 -3.74 21.48 -2.27
CA GLN A 74 -4.43 22.64 -2.86
C GLN A 74 -5.94 22.57 -2.64
N GLN A 75 -6.56 21.41 -2.88
CA GLN A 75 -8.01 21.26 -2.69
C GLN A 75 -8.40 21.45 -1.22
N GLN A 76 -7.60 20.94 -0.29
CA GLN A 76 -7.81 21.18 1.15
C GLN A 76 -7.62 22.65 1.53
N ALA A 77 -6.66 23.37 0.92
CA ALA A 77 -6.46 24.79 1.17
C ALA A 77 -7.67 25.64 0.71
N LEU A 78 -8.25 25.32 -0.45
CA LEU A 78 -9.45 25.97 -0.95
C LEU A 78 -10.68 25.74 -0.06
N LEU A 79 -10.80 24.57 0.57
CA LEU A 79 -11.92 24.25 1.46
C LEU A 79 -11.76 24.85 2.87
N SER A 80 -10.52 25.14 3.31
CA SER A 80 -10.22 25.50 4.70
C SER A 80 -10.19 27.01 4.97
N ASN A 81 -10.26 27.88 3.95
CA ASN A 81 -10.02 29.34 4.08
C ASN A 81 -8.71 29.66 4.85
N LYS A 82 -7.67 28.84 4.70
CA LYS A 82 -6.35 28.99 5.34
C LYS A 82 -5.25 29.06 4.29
N CYS A 83 -4.31 29.98 4.46
CA CYS A 83 -3.09 30.06 3.65
C CYS A 83 -2.06 29.03 4.15
N PHE A 84 -1.47 28.31 3.20
CA PHE A 84 -0.38 27.36 3.45
C PHE A 84 0.92 27.89 2.84
N LEU A 85 2.03 27.75 3.58
CA LEU A 85 3.37 28.11 3.11
C LEU A 85 4.16 26.85 2.80
N TYR A 86 4.51 26.64 1.53
CA TYR A 86 5.21 25.44 1.07
C TYR A 86 6.72 25.55 1.24
N CYS A 87 7.35 24.65 2.01
CA CYS A 87 8.80 24.54 2.10
C CYS A 87 9.29 23.09 2.03
N ASN A 88 10.02 22.76 0.95
CA ASN A 88 10.81 21.53 0.77
C ASN A 88 10.05 20.19 0.62
N GLY A 89 8.84 20.16 0.03
CA GLY A 89 8.24 18.90 -0.42
C GLY A 89 7.74 17.93 0.66
N LEU A 90 7.81 18.32 1.94
CA LEU A 90 7.34 17.55 3.09
C LEU A 90 6.35 18.44 3.87
N MET A 91 5.07 18.06 3.88
CA MET A 91 3.89 18.63 4.56
C MET A 91 4.06 19.94 5.37
N ASP A 92 3.17 20.91 5.07
CA ASP A 92 3.24 22.30 5.52
C ASP A 92 2.62 22.59 6.89
N HIS A 93 3.10 23.69 7.49
CA HIS A 93 2.52 24.36 8.65
C HIS A 93 1.30 25.22 8.28
N ILE A 94 0.34 25.29 9.20
CA ILE A 94 -0.90 26.07 9.09
C ILE A 94 -0.61 27.50 9.57
N CYS A 95 -0.71 28.51 8.69
CA CYS A 95 -0.84 29.90 9.13
C CYS A 95 -2.33 30.27 9.21
N PRO A 96 -2.84 30.74 10.36
CA PRO A 96 -4.18 31.30 10.44
C PRO A 96 -4.20 32.64 9.69
N CYS A 97 -5.05 32.77 8.68
CA CYS A 97 -5.33 34.06 8.05
C CYS A 97 -6.21 34.88 9.00
N GLY A 98 -5.62 35.85 9.68
CA GLY A 98 -6.31 36.81 10.54
C GLY A 98 -5.89 38.25 10.21
N PRO A 99 -6.65 39.26 10.65
CA PRO A 99 -6.34 40.67 10.40
C PRO A 99 -4.96 41.12 10.89
N ASP A 100 -4.35 40.39 11.83
CA ASP A 100 -3.00 40.66 12.38
C ASP A 100 -1.87 39.85 11.71
N THR A 101 -2.11 39.25 10.53
CA THR A 101 -1.06 38.50 9.83
C THR A 101 -0.14 39.42 9.01
N PRO A 102 1.19 39.16 8.99
CA PRO A 102 2.11 39.90 8.15
C PRO A 102 1.66 39.81 6.69
N ASN A 103 1.64 40.97 6.04
CA ASN A 103 1.11 41.23 4.70
C ASN A 103 1.28 40.05 3.71
N PRO A 104 0.19 39.46 3.16
CA PRO A 104 0.26 38.37 2.18
C PRO A 104 0.99 38.73 0.87
N ALA A 105 1.32 40.01 0.66
CA ALA A 105 2.11 40.50 -0.46
C ALA A 105 3.56 39.95 -0.52
N ALA A 106 4.11 39.42 0.58
CA ALA A 106 5.43 38.78 0.60
C ALA A 106 5.39 37.26 0.32
N ALA A 107 4.21 36.64 0.36
CA ALA A 107 4.04 35.24 0.02
C ALA A 107 3.85 35.12 -1.50
N LYS A 108 4.79 34.46 -2.19
CA LYS A 108 4.60 34.12 -3.61
C LYS A 108 3.25 33.41 -3.76
N PRO A 109 2.33 33.89 -4.61
CA PRO A 109 1.04 33.25 -4.79
C PRO A 109 1.26 31.79 -5.20
N ALA A 110 0.68 30.87 -4.42
CA ALA A 110 0.83 29.45 -4.67
C ALA A 110 0.35 29.12 -6.09
N PRO A 111 1.12 28.35 -6.88
CA PRO A 111 0.72 28.00 -8.23
C PRO A 111 -0.56 27.16 -8.16
N ARG A 112 -1.64 27.66 -8.75
CA ARG A 112 -2.88 26.89 -8.90
C ARG A 112 -2.69 25.82 -9.98
N PHE A 113 -2.95 24.58 -9.60
CA PHE A 113 -2.94 23.43 -10.47
C PHE A 113 -4.35 23.17 -11.02
N SER A 114 -4.46 23.11 -12.34
CA SER A 114 -5.71 22.76 -13.05
C SER A 114 -5.85 21.24 -13.24
N GLY A 115 -4.73 20.50 -13.17
CA GLY A 115 -4.73 19.05 -13.30
C GLY A 115 -3.34 18.44 -13.09
N THR A 116 -3.22 17.12 -13.24
CA THR A 116 -1.98 16.35 -13.01
C THR A 116 -0.83 16.76 -13.94
N ILE A 117 -1.11 16.96 -15.23
CA ILE A 117 -0.09 17.36 -16.22
C ILE A 117 0.35 18.80 -15.97
N ASP A 118 -0.59 19.70 -15.68
CA ASP A 118 -0.31 21.10 -15.33
C ASP A 118 0.52 21.18 -14.04
N ALA A 119 0.19 20.36 -13.03
CA ALA A 119 0.98 20.24 -11.81
C ALA A 119 2.41 19.74 -12.09
N PHE A 120 2.58 18.69 -12.90
CA PHE A 120 3.89 18.19 -13.28
C PHE A 120 4.76 19.27 -13.95
N ILE A 121 4.21 19.98 -14.93
CA ILE A 121 4.92 21.04 -15.67
C ILE A 121 5.25 22.21 -14.75
N LYS A 122 4.30 22.67 -13.92
CA LYS A 122 4.54 23.79 -13.00
C LYS A 122 5.59 23.44 -11.95
N ILE A 123 5.46 22.29 -11.29
CA ILE A 123 6.40 21.84 -10.25
C ILE A 123 7.82 21.69 -10.83
N SER A 124 7.95 21.00 -11.98
CA SER A 124 9.25 20.82 -12.61
C SER A 124 9.91 22.15 -13.02
N ARG A 125 9.14 23.15 -13.45
CA ARG A 125 9.64 24.49 -13.81
C ARG A 125 9.95 25.38 -12.60
N THR A 126 9.19 25.29 -11.51
CA THR A 126 9.35 26.19 -10.35
C THR A 126 10.31 25.65 -9.30
N GLU A 127 10.28 24.34 -9.02
CA GLU A 127 11.07 23.70 -7.97
C GLU A 127 12.23 22.86 -8.55
N GLY A 128 12.24 22.63 -9.87
CA GLY A 128 13.21 21.76 -10.55
C GLY A 128 12.77 20.29 -10.58
N ILE A 129 13.33 19.51 -11.51
CA ILE A 129 12.92 18.11 -11.74
C ILE A 129 13.18 17.20 -10.53
N GLY A 130 14.24 17.45 -9.75
CA GLY A 130 14.58 16.69 -8.54
C GLY A 130 13.56 16.84 -7.40
N SER A 131 12.75 17.90 -7.40
CA SER A 131 11.70 18.12 -6.39
C SER A 131 10.63 17.02 -6.39
N LEU A 132 10.40 16.38 -7.54
CA LEU A 132 9.47 15.25 -7.68
C LEU A 132 9.92 14.01 -6.91
N TRP A 133 11.19 13.92 -6.49
CA TRP A 133 11.72 12.85 -5.65
C TRP A 133 12.05 13.29 -4.21
N SER A 134 11.63 14.49 -3.79
CA SER A 134 11.91 15.04 -2.45
C SER A 134 11.39 14.19 -1.28
N GLY A 135 10.52 13.21 -1.53
CA GLY A 135 10.02 12.24 -0.55
C GLY A 135 10.59 10.81 -0.67
N LEU A 136 11.55 10.56 -1.57
CA LEU A 136 12.01 9.21 -1.88
C LEU A 136 12.70 8.53 -0.69
N SER A 137 13.61 9.22 0.00
CA SER A 137 14.39 8.60 1.10
C SER A 137 13.52 8.17 2.28
N PRO A 138 12.61 9.00 2.82
CA PRO A 138 11.65 8.53 3.81
C PRO A 138 10.76 7.40 3.29
N THR A 139 10.39 7.44 2.00
CA THR A 139 9.61 6.40 1.31
C THR A 139 10.31 5.05 1.34
N LEU A 140 11.57 5.00 0.93
CA LEU A 140 12.35 3.77 0.93
C LEU A 140 12.58 3.20 2.33
N ILE A 141 12.85 4.04 3.34
CA ILE A 141 13.11 3.59 4.72
C ILE A 141 11.96 2.75 5.29
N SER A 142 10.70 3.08 4.99
CA SER A 142 9.57 2.26 5.45
C SER A 142 9.07 1.25 4.41
N ALA A 143 9.20 1.54 3.11
CA ALA A 143 8.71 0.66 2.06
C ALA A 143 9.58 -0.60 1.92
N LEU A 144 10.90 -0.50 2.09
CA LEU A 144 11.81 -1.63 1.93
C LEU A 144 11.54 -2.73 2.97
N PRO A 145 11.53 -2.47 4.30
CA PRO A 145 11.26 -3.53 5.27
C PRO A 145 9.89 -4.20 5.05
N SER A 146 8.86 -3.40 4.76
CA SER A 146 7.52 -3.92 4.48
C SER A 146 7.49 -4.85 3.27
N THR A 147 8.12 -4.43 2.18
CA THR A 147 8.15 -5.22 0.94
C THR A 147 8.97 -6.49 1.11
N ILE A 148 10.14 -6.41 1.74
CA ILE A 148 11.02 -7.56 1.99
C ILE A 148 10.28 -8.60 2.83
N ILE A 149 9.75 -8.20 3.99
CA ILE A 149 9.05 -9.13 4.89
C ILE A 149 7.86 -9.74 4.17
N TYR A 150 7.09 -8.94 3.44
CA TYR A 150 5.92 -9.40 2.71
C TYR A 150 6.23 -10.46 1.64
N PHE A 151 7.17 -10.17 0.71
CA PHE A 151 7.47 -11.09 -0.39
C PHE A 151 8.19 -12.34 0.09
N VAL A 152 9.14 -12.22 1.02
CA VAL A 152 9.83 -13.38 1.59
C VAL A 152 8.83 -14.25 2.36
N ALA A 153 8.00 -13.65 3.23
CA ALA A 153 6.98 -14.39 3.95
C ALA A 153 5.98 -15.07 3.02
N TYR A 154 5.54 -14.39 1.95
CA TYR A 154 4.65 -14.98 0.96
C TYR A 154 5.27 -16.23 0.32
N GLU A 155 6.51 -16.15 -0.17
CA GLU A 155 7.20 -17.29 -0.78
C GLU A 155 7.35 -18.45 0.21
N GLN A 156 7.72 -18.18 1.47
CA GLN A 156 7.86 -19.20 2.49
C GLN A 156 6.52 -19.84 2.86
N PHE A 157 5.47 -19.05 3.08
CA PHE A 157 4.14 -19.56 3.40
C PHE A 157 3.53 -20.32 2.21
N LYS A 158 3.69 -19.82 0.98
CA LYS A 158 3.24 -20.50 -0.23
C LYS A 158 3.93 -21.85 -0.37
N ALA A 159 5.25 -21.92 -0.22
CA ALA A 159 5.98 -23.18 -0.28
C ALA A 159 5.49 -24.17 0.79
N ARG A 160 5.36 -23.72 2.04
CA ARG A 160 4.87 -24.57 3.14
C ARG A 160 3.43 -25.03 2.96
N PHE A 161 2.51 -24.15 2.57
CA PHE A 161 1.11 -24.52 2.33
C PHE A 161 0.95 -25.43 1.13
N THR A 162 1.78 -25.26 0.10
CA THR A 162 1.85 -26.16 -1.05
C THR A 162 2.34 -27.55 -0.64
N ASP A 163 3.43 -27.62 0.13
CA ASP A 163 3.96 -28.89 0.66
C ASP A 163 2.94 -29.61 1.55
N ILE A 164 2.27 -28.87 2.44
CA ILE A 164 1.19 -29.38 3.29
C ILE A 164 0.04 -29.91 2.42
N HIS A 165 -0.40 -29.14 1.43
CA HIS A 165 -1.47 -29.55 0.54
C HIS A 165 -1.13 -30.85 -0.18
N TYR A 166 0.06 -30.95 -0.79
CA TYR A 166 0.51 -32.18 -1.44
C TYR A 166 0.68 -33.36 -0.48
N LYS A 167 1.01 -33.12 0.79
CA LYS A 167 1.13 -34.20 1.78
C LYS A 167 -0.22 -34.78 2.20
N TYR A 168 -1.26 -33.95 2.33
CA TYR A 168 -2.58 -34.39 2.83
C TYR A 168 -3.59 -34.73 1.73
N MET A 169 -3.51 -34.11 0.54
CA MET A 169 -4.47 -34.30 -0.56
C MET A 169 -4.00 -35.28 -1.65
N ARG A 170 -2.74 -35.73 -1.62
CA ARG A 170 -2.24 -36.68 -2.61
C ARG A 170 -2.80 -38.08 -2.35
N ARG A 171 -3.78 -38.49 -3.17
CA ARG A 171 -4.19 -39.90 -3.28
C ARG A 171 -2.99 -40.72 -3.79
N PRO A 172 -2.76 -41.94 -3.28
CA PRO A 172 -1.56 -42.72 -3.57
C PRO A 172 -1.49 -43.33 -4.99
N ASP A 173 -2.45 -43.07 -5.88
CA ASP A 173 -2.70 -43.95 -7.03
C ASP A 173 -2.54 -43.29 -8.40
N THR A 174 -1.51 -42.45 -8.60
CA THR A 174 -1.15 -42.04 -9.97
C THR A 174 0.36 -41.88 -10.09
N SER A 175 0.94 -42.79 -10.88
CA SER A 175 2.35 -42.84 -11.24
C SER A 175 2.84 -41.50 -11.78
N ALA A 176 4.03 -41.16 -11.33
CA ALA A 176 4.75 -39.92 -11.59
C ALA A 176 5.18 -39.80 -13.07
N HIS A 177 4.68 -38.77 -13.77
CA HIS A 177 5.47 -37.74 -14.47
C HIS A 177 4.51 -36.76 -15.19
N ASP A 178 4.75 -35.44 -15.03
CA ASP A 178 4.50 -34.41 -16.05
C ASP A 178 3.21 -33.57 -16.11
N ILE A 179 2.30 -33.59 -15.12
CA ILE A 179 1.24 -32.56 -15.07
C ILE A 179 1.34 -31.75 -13.78
N PRO A 180 1.72 -30.45 -13.83
CA PRO A 180 1.61 -29.56 -12.68
C PRO A 180 0.13 -29.49 -12.30
N LEU A 181 -0.27 -30.12 -11.19
CA LEU A 181 -1.63 -29.91 -10.68
C LEU A 181 -1.82 -28.41 -10.40
N PRO A 182 -2.97 -27.83 -10.80
CA PRO A 182 -3.26 -26.44 -10.50
C PRO A 182 -3.24 -26.25 -8.99
N ILE A 183 -2.39 -25.34 -8.51
CA ILE A 183 -2.35 -24.98 -7.10
C ILE A 183 -3.75 -24.50 -6.72
N PRO A 184 -4.40 -25.06 -5.67
CA PRO A 184 -5.74 -24.64 -5.31
C PRO A 184 -5.75 -23.17 -4.94
N PHE A 185 -6.79 -22.44 -5.35
CA PHE A 185 -6.97 -21.00 -5.07
C PHE A 185 -6.77 -20.62 -3.59
N LEU A 186 -7.06 -21.56 -2.68
CA LEU A 186 -6.92 -21.37 -1.24
C LEU A 186 -5.45 -21.21 -0.79
N VAL A 187 -4.50 -21.87 -1.45
CA VAL A 187 -3.08 -21.82 -1.04
C VAL A 187 -2.48 -20.41 -1.24
N PRO A 188 -2.58 -19.78 -2.43
CA PRO A 188 -2.16 -18.39 -2.62
C PRO A 188 -2.92 -17.40 -1.73
N LEU A 189 -4.21 -17.64 -1.49
CA LEU A 189 -5.03 -16.81 -0.60
C LEU A 189 -4.48 -16.83 0.83
N LEU A 190 -4.32 -18.02 1.42
CA LEU A 190 -3.83 -18.17 2.78
C LEU A 190 -2.40 -17.66 2.93
N ALA A 191 -1.52 -17.96 1.97
CA ALA A 191 -0.16 -17.45 1.95
C ALA A 191 -0.12 -15.92 1.87
N GLY A 192 -0.95 -15.32 1.02
CA GLY A 192 -1.06 -13.86 0.89
C GLY A 192 -1.59 -13.20 2.16
N VAL A 193 -2.59 -13.80 2.80
CA VAL A 193 -3.17 -13.31 4.06
C VAL A 193 -2.16 -13.39 5.20
N SER A 194 -1.53 -14.55 5.42
CA SER A 194 -0.55 -14.75 6.50
C SER A 194 0.68 -13.87 6.32
N ALA A 195 1.20 -13.77 5.09
CA ALA A 195 2.33 -12.90 4.77
C ALA A 195 2.02 -11.43 5.06
N ARG A 196 0.81 -10.97 4.72
CA ARG A 196 0.43 -9.57 4.96
C ARG A 196 0.22 -9.26 6.43
N ILE A 197 -0.42 -10.16 7.19
CA ILE A 197 -0.56 -10.01 8.64
C ILE A 197 0.81 -9.88 9.30
N LEU A 198 1.75 -10.77 8.94
CA LEU A 198 3.11 -10.74 9.47
C LEU A 198 3.82 -9.42 9.12
N ALA A 199 3.81 -9.03 7.84
CA ALA A 199 4.49 -7.82 7.37
C ALA A 199 3.97 -6.55 8.06
N VAL A 200 2.64 -6.37 8.09
CA VAL A 200 2.03 -5.19 8.71
C VAL A 200 2.31 -5.16 10.21
N THR A 201 2.26 -6.30 10.89
CA THR A 201 2.53 -6.38 12.34
C THR A 201 3.97 -5.98 12.67
N CYS A 202 4.94 -6.45 11.89
CA CYS A 202 6.36 -6.09 12.08
C CYS A 202 6.66 -4.62 11.78
N VAL A 203 5.98 -4.02 10.80
CA VAL A 203 6.29 -2.67 10.30
C VAL A 203 5.45 -1.57 10.96
N SER A 204 4.33 -1.92 11.61
CA SER A 204 3.41 -0.96 12.24
C SER A 204 4.08 0.11 13.12
N PRO A 205 5.05 -0.21 14.00
CA PRO A 205 5.72 0.82 14.80
C PRO A 205 6.50 1.83 13.95
N VAL A 206 7.17 1.37 12.89
CA VAL A 206 7.92 2.23 11.96
C VAL A 206 6.98 3.11 11.15
N GLU A 207 5.85 2.56 10.70
CA GLU A 207 4.80 3.32 10.02
C GLU A 207 4.19 4.40 10.92
N LEU A 208 3.97 4.12 12.21
CA LEU A 208 3.50 5.11 13.17
C LEU A 208 4.49 6.27 13.34
N ILE A 209 5.78 5.95 13.50
CA ILE A 209 6.84 6.97 13.61
C ILE A 209 6.90 7.83 12.34
N ARG A 210 6.90 7.18 11.18
CA ARG A 210 6.92 7.85 9.88
C ARG A 210 5.73 8.79 9.71
N THR A 211 4.52 8.30 9.97
CA THR A 211 3.29 9.10 9.81
C THR A 211 3.30 10.31 10.74
N LYS A 212 3.83 10.16 11.96
CA LYS A 212 4.01 11.30 12.88
C LYS A 212 5.04 12.30 12.34
N MET A 213 6.21 11.86 11.87
CA MET A 213 7.22 12.72 11.23
C MET A 213 6.72 13.40 9.94
N GLN A 214 5.79 12.78 9.23
CA GLN A 214 5.16 13.39 8.05
C GLN A 214 4.11 14.42 8.44
N SER A 215 3.41 14.22 9.55
CA SER A 215 2.40 15.17 10.03
C SER A 215 2.99 16.41 10.69
N GLN A 216 4.18 16.30 11.28
CA GLN A 216 4.86 17.36 12.02
C GLN A 216 6.36 17.30 11.72
N ARG A 217 7.00 18.44 11.38
CA ARG A 217 8.45 18.53 11.38
C ARG A 217 8.95 18.34 12.82
N MET A 218 9.67 17.27 13.06
CA MET A 218 10.25 16.93 14.35
C MET A 218 11.73 16.60 14.18
N THR A 219 12.56 17.12 15.06
CA THR A 219 13.95 16.65 15.20
C THR A 219 14.00 15.22 15.73
N HIS A 220 15.12 14.53 15.51
CA HIS A 220 15.30 13.15 15.99
C HIS A 220 15.09 13.03 17.51
N ALA A 221 15.51 14.02 18.30
CA ALA A 221 15.32 14.05 19.75
C ALA A 221 13.84 14.13 20.15
N GLU A 222 13.07 15.00 19.49
CA GLU A 222 11.62 15.14 19.71
C GLU A 222 10.85 13.86 19.31
N MET A 223 11.33 13.15 18.28
CA MET A 223 10.78 11.86 17.86
C MET A 223 10.97 10.79 18.96
N PHE A 224 12.16 10.69 19.56
CA PHE A 224 12.38 9.76 20.68
C PHE A 224 11.55 10.14 21.91
N GLY A 225 11.43 11.43 22.22
CA GLY A 225 10.56 11.93 23.29
C GLY A 225 9.09 11.53 23.05
N THR A 226 8.63 11.64 21.81
CA THR A 226 7.30 11.20 21.37
C THR A 226 7.09 9.69 21.56
N ILE A 227 8.04 8.86 21.14
CA ILE A 227 7.94 7.41 21.29
C ILE A 227 7.85 7.05 22.78
N ARG A 228 8.71 7.66 23.60
CA ARG A 228 8.69 7.50 25.06
C ARG A 228 7.33 7.91 25.65
N GLN A 229 6.78 9.03 25.23
CA GLN A 229 5.47 9.50 25.68
C GLN A 229 4.34 8.54 25.29
N VAL A 230 4.36 7.98 24.07
CA VAL A 230 3.37 6.98 23.63
C VAL A 230 3.48 5.71 24.47
N VAL A 231 4.69 5.23 24.72
CA VAL A 231 4.92 4.03 25.55
C VAL A 231 4.52 4.27 27.01
N GLN A 232 4.78 5.45 27.56
CA GLN A 232 4.38 5.80 28.93
C GLN A 232 2.86 5.98 29.10
N SER A 233 2.17 6.51 28.08
CA SER A 233 0.74 6.81 28.15
C SER A 233 -0.18 5.65 27.74
N GLN A 234 0.24 4.84 26.76
CA GLN A 234 -0.59 3.78 26.18
C GLN A 234 0.05 2.38 26.29
N GLY A 235 1.22 2.29 26.93
CA GLY A 235 2.02 1.07 26.95
C GLY A 235 2.67 0.78 25.59
N VAL A 236 3.40 -0.34 25.54
CA VAL A 236 4.11 -0.79 24.32
C VAL A 236 3.12 -1.06 23.16
N LEU A 237 1.91 -1.54 23.48
CA LEU A 237 0.85 -1.78 22.48
C LEU A 237 0.35 -0.49 21.80
N GLY A 238 0.59 0.69 22.38
CA GLY A 238 0.30 1.96 21.75
C GLY A 238 0.99 2.14 20.39
N LEU A 239 2.14 1.50 20.17
CA LEU A 239 2.86 1.51 18.88
C LEU A 239 2.10 0.78 17.76
N TRP A 240 1.17 -0.11 18.10
CA TRP A 240 0.32 -0.86 17.17
C TRP A 240 -1.10 -0.30 17.07
N ARG A 241 -1.37 0.91 17.59
CA ARG A 241 -2.70 1.52 17.54
C ARG A 241 -3.26 1.66 16.12
N GLY A 242 -2.40 1.86 15.12
CA GLY A 242 -2.77 1.93 13.70
C GLY A 242 -2.97 0.58 13.00
N LEU A 243 -2.71 -0.54 13.69
CA LEU A 243 -2.72 -1.88 13.10
C LEU A 243 -4.11 -2.31 12.59
N PRO A 244 -5.22 -2.17 13.36
CA PRO A 244 -6.54 -2.64 12.91
C PRO A 244 -7.02 -2.05 11.57
N PRO A 245 -7.01 -0.71 11.34
CA PRO A 245 -7.43 -0.15 10.06
C PRO A 245 -6.45 -0.47 8.92
N THR A 246 -5.20 -0.83 9.22
CA THR A 246 -4.26 -1.30 8.19
C THR A 246 -4.52 -2.75 7.81
N ILE A 247 -4.76 -3.64 8.78
CA ILE A 247 -5.16 -5.03 8.52
C ILE A 247 -6.46 -5.09 7.71
N LEU A 248 -7.47 -4.29 8.07
CA LEU A 248 -8.78 -4.28 7.41
C LEU A 248 -8.68 -4.02 5.89
N ARG A 249 -7.71 -3.22 5.46
CA ARG A 249 -7.48 -2.90 4.05
C ARG A 249 -6.51 -3.88 3.39
N ASP A 250 -5.35 -4.06 4.01
CA ASP A 250 -4.19 -4.66 3.34
C ASP A 250 -4.35 -6.17 3.22
N VAL A 251 -4.97 -6.84 4.20
CA VAL A 251 -5.10 -8.30 4.23
C VAL A 251 -6.07 -8.81 3.16
N PRO A 252 -7.30 -8.27 3.02
CA PRO A 252 -8.19 -8.66 1.93
C PRO A 252 -7.57 -8.38 0.56
N PHE A 253 -6.89 -7.22 0.41
CA PHE A 253 -6.21 -6.87 -0.83
C PHE A 253 -5.16 -7.92 -1.20
N SER A 254 -4.32 -8.31 -0.24
CA SER A 254 -3.25 -9.30 -0.41
C SER A 254 -3.77 -10.67 -0.83
N GLY A 255 -4.79 -11.18 -0.15
CA GLY A 255 -5.39 -12.48 -0.46
C GLY A 255 -5.96 -12.53 -1.88
N ILE A 256 -6.71 -11.51 -2.29
CA ILE A 256 -7.28 -11.42 -3.63
C ILE A 256 -6.19 -11.25 -4.69
N TYR A 257 -5.21 -10.38 -4.44
CA TYR A 257 -4.10 -10.10 -5.34
C TYR A 257 -3.34 -11.37 -5.71
N TRP A 258 -2.87 -12.13 -4.73
CA TRP A 258 -2.08 -13.35 -4.98
C TRP A 258 -2.92 -14.47 -5.58
N THR A 259 -4.17 -14.63 -5.14
CA THR A 259 -5.09 -15.61 -5.76
C THR A 259 -5.31 -15.33 -7.23
N CYS A 260 -5.54 -14.06 -7.60
CA CYS A 260 -5.72 -13.66 -8.99
C CYS A 260 -4.43 -13.81 -9.79
N TYR A 261 -3.28 -13.42 -9.23
CA TYR A 261 -1.97 -13.53 -9.89
C TYR A 261 -1.60 -14.99 -10.20
N GLU A 262 -1.72 -15.88 -9.22
CA GLU A 262 -1.41 -17.32 -9.41
C GLU A 262 -2.43 -18.03 -10.30
N TYR A 263 -3.70 -17.59 -10.26
CA TYR A 263 -4.71 -18.07 -11.19
C TYR A 263 -4.36 -17.72 -12.63
N LEU A 264 -3.95 -16.47 -12.90
CA LEU A 264 -3.50 -16.06 -14.24
C LEU A 264 -2.28 -16.88 -14.66
N LYS A 265 -1.28 -17.02 -13.79
CA LYS A 265 -0.09 -17.83 -14.05
C LYS A 265 -0.44 -19.28 -14.42
N SER A 266 -1.33 -19.90 -13.67
CA SER A 266 -1.77 -21.29 -13.88
C SER A 266 -2.62 -21.44 -15.15
N SER A 267 -3.53 -20.49 -15.40
CA SER A 267 -4.43 -20.51 -16.57
C SER A 267 -3.68 -20.39 -17.89
N PHE A 268 -2.57 -19.64 -17.90
CA PHE A 268 -1.70 -19.49 -19.07
C PHE A 268 -0.55 -20.53 -19.11
N GLY A 269 -0.49 -21.49 -18.18
CA GLY A 269 0.56 -22.52 -18.14
C GLY A 269 1.97 -21.96 -17.94
N VAL A 270 2.09 -20.76 -17.36
CA VAL A 270 3.36 -20.04 -17.25
C VAL A 270 4.10 -20.56 -16.01
N VAL A 271 5.14 -21.37 -16.21
CA VAL A 271 5.99 -21.85 -15.10
C VAL A 271 6.97 -20.76 -14.65
N GLU A 272 7.64 -20.15 -15.63
CA GLU A 272 8.57 -19.03 -15.45
C GLU A 272 7.99 -17.77 -16.10
N PRO A 273 7.54 -16.79 -15.32
CA PRO A 273 6.85 -15.63 -15.85
C PRO A 273 7.83 -14.62 -16.43
N SER A 274 7.62 -14.23 -17.70
CA SER A 274 8.36 -13.14 -18.32
C SER A 274 8.04 -11.80 -17.65
N PHE A 275 8.90 -10.80 -17.87
CA PHE A 275 8.66 -9.45 -17.33
C PHE A 275 7.32 -8.89 -17.79
N SER A 276 7.00 -8.98 -19.09
CA SER A 276 5.75 -8.46 -19.67
C SER A 276 4.52 -9.18 -19.13
N PHE A 277 4.58 -10.51 -18.99
CA PHE A 277 3.49 -11.28 -18.39
C PHE A 277 3.29 -10.88 -16.93
N SER A 278 4.37 -10.83 -16.15
CA SER A 278 4.31 -10.43 -14.73
C SER A 278 3.77 -9.02 -14.55
N PHE A 279 4.18 -8.09 -15.41
CA PHE A 279 3.72 -6.70 -15.40
C PHE A 279 2.20 -6.65 -15.65
N ALA A 280 1.73 -7.30 -16.70
CA ALA A 280 0.33 -7.25 -17.08
C ALA A 280 -0.56 -8.04 -16.09
N ALA A 281 -0.13 -9.23 -15.66
CA ALA A 281 -0.81 -10.01 -14.63
C ALA A 281 -0.86 -9.26 -13.29
N GLY A 282 0.22 -8.57 -12.91
CA GLY A 282 0.29 -7.71 -11.73
C GLY A 282 -0.64 -6.50 -11.79
N ALA A 283 -0.76 -5.86 -12.95
CA ALA A 283 -1.70 -4.77 -13.16
C ALA A 283 -3.17 -5.23 -13.02
N ILE A 284 -3.51 -6.38 -13.63
CA ILE A 284 -4.85 -6.95 -13.57
C ILE A 284 -5.20 -7.39 -12.15
N SER A 285 -4.34 -8.20 -11.52
CA SER A 285 -4.58 -8.69 -10.16
C SER A 285 -4.69 -7.53 -9.16
N GLY A 286 -3.83 -6.51 -9.29
CA GLY A 286 -3.90 -5.29 -8.49
C GLY A 286 -5.21 -4.51 -8.71
N SER A 287 -5.68 -4.40 -9.95
CA SER A 287 -6.93 -3.70 -10.29
C SER A 287 -8.17 -4.43 -9.76
N VAL A 288 -8.21 -5.76 -9.89
CA VAL A 288 -9.28 -6.61 -9.37
C VAL A 288 -9.32 -6.51 -7.84
N ALA A 289 -8.16 -6.68 -7.19
CA ALA A 289 -8.05 -6.55 -5.74
C ALA A 289 -8.46 -5.16 -5.25
N ALA A 290 -8.02 -4.09 -5.91
CA ALA A 290 -8.41 -2.72 -5.57
C ALA A 290 -9.92 -2.51 -5.71
N THR A 291 -10.53 -3.00 -6.78
CA THR A 291 -11.98 -2.87 -7.00
C THR A 291 -12.76 -3.54 -5.89
N ILE A 292 -12.45 -4.82 -5.60
CA ILE A 292 -13.17 -5.60 -4.58
C ILE A 292 -12.97 -5.01 -3.18
N THR A 293 -11.79 -4.43 -2.91
CA THR A 293 -11.48 -3.89 -1.59
C THR A 293 -11.78 -2.41 -1.41
N THR A 294 -12.36 -1.74 -2.40
CA THR A 294 -12.72 -0.31 -2.29
C THR A 294 -13.72 0.01 -1.18
N PRO A 295 -14.73 -0.84 -0.89
CA PRO A 295 -15.60 -0.63 0.27
C PRO A 295 -14.82 -0.53 1.60
N PHE A 296 -13.78 -1.35 1.79
CA PHE A 296 -12.96 -1.34 3.01
C PHE A 296 -12.07 -0.09 3.09
N ASP A 297 -11.55 0.38 1.95
CA ASP A 297 -10.81 1.63 1.87
C ASP A 297 -11.67 2.83 2.25
N VAL A 298 -12.91 2.88 1.75
CA VAL A 298 -13.85 3.96 2.06
C VAL A 298 -14.20 3.97 3.54
N VAL A 299 -14.40 2.81 4.16
CA VAL A 299 -14.62 2.76 5.62
C VAL A 299 -13.40 3.33 6.34
N LYS A 300 -12.19 2.88 6.00
CA LYS A 300 -10.93 3.36 6.60
C LYS A 300 -10.77 4.88 6.46
N THR A 301 -10.98 5.44 5.28
CA THR A 301 -10.83 6.88 5.07
C THR A 301 -11.84 7.66 5.92
N HIS A 302 -13.07 7.17 6.04
CA HIS A 302 -14.07 7.77 6.93
C HIS A 302 -13.65 7.68 8.42
N GLU A 303 -13.06 6.56 8.85
CA GLU A 303 -12.54 6.44 10.21
C GLU A 303 -11.40 7.43 10.47
N GLN A 304 -10.50 7.61 9.49
CA GLN A 304 -9.37 8.52 9.59
C GLN A 304 -9.82 9.99 9.62
N ILE A 305 -10.85 10.35 8.85
CA ILE A 305 -11.44 11.70 8.88
C ILE A 305 -12.14 11.95 10.23
N GLU A 306 -13.00 11.03 10.68
CA GLU A 306 -13.71 11.16 11.97
C GLU A 306 -12.71 11.23 13.15
N PHE A 307 -11.63 10.47 13.09
CA PHE A 307 -10.54 10.54 14.06
C PHE A 307 -9.84 11.90 13.97
N GLY A 308 -9.43 12.35 12.78
CA GLY A 308 -8.75 13.64 12.58
C GLY A 308 -9.57 14.83 13.07
N GLU A 309 -10.87 14.87 12.77
CA GLU A 309 -11.78 15.92 13.26
C GLU A 309 -11.85 15.93 14.78
N LYS A 310 -12.00 14.78 15.43
CA LYS A 310 -12.05 14.70 16.89
C LYS A 310 -10.77 15.23 17.54
N PHE A 311 -9.59 14.96 16.98
CA PHE A 311 -8.33 15.50 17.53
C PHE A 311 -8.15 17.01 17.26
N ILE A 312 -8.57 17.51 16.10
CA ILE A 312 -8.43 18.93 15.75
C ILE A 312 -9.42 19.80 16.54
N PHE A 313 -10.66 19.34 16.74
CA PHE A 313 -11.69 20.10 17.44
C PHE A 313 -11.61 19.97 18.97
N SER A 314 -11.01 18.91 19.51
CA SER A 314 -10.76 18.78 20.96
C SER A 314 -9.63 19.70 21.47
N GLY A 315 -8.87 20.34 20.58
CA GLY A 315 -7.74 21.23 20.92
C GLY A 315 -8.07 22.73 20.89
N ARG A 316 -9.32 23.14 20.66
CA ARG A 316 -9.72 24.57 20.69
C ARG A 316 -10.54 24.87 21.95
N PRO A 317 -9.96 25.44 23.02
CA PRO A 317 -10.76 26.23 23.95
C PRO A 317 -11.28 27.46 23.19
N ASN A 318 -12.57 27.76 23.37
CA ASN A 318 -13.34 28.75 22.64
C ASN A 318 -12.68 30.14 22.57
N VAL A 319 -12.46 30.65 21.36
CA VAL A 319 -12.51 32.09 21.05
C VAL A 319 -13.74 32.32 20.17
N VAL A 320 -14.93 32.12 20.74
CA VAL A 320 -16.17 32.77 20.31
C VAL A 320 -17.05 32.95 21.54
N GLN A 321 -16.75 33.96 22.36
CA GLN A 321 -17.75 34.54 23.25
C GLN A 321 -17.47 36.02 23.43
N LEU A 322 -17.86 36.80 22.41
CA LEU A 322 -18.11 38.22 22.53
C LEU A 322 -19.51 38.46 21.98
N ALA A 323 -20.46 38.62 22.92
CA ALA A 323 -21.79 39.24 22.82
C ALA A 323 -22.87 38.40 23.53
N ALA A 324 -22.80 38.34 24.86
CA ALA A 324 -24.00 38.22 25.68
C ALA A 324 -23.78 39.04 26.95
N THR A 325 -24.38 40.22 26.95
CA THR A 325 -24.52 41.15 28.06
C THR A 325 -25.15 40.49 29.29
N ASN A 326 -24.67 40.89 30.47
CA ASN A 326 -25.30 40.85 31.80
C ASN A 326 -26.46 39.87 32.05
N SER A 327 -26.24 38.87 32.91
CA SER A 327 -27.11 38.56 34.07
C SER A 327 -26.52 37.43 34.94
N ARG A 328 -26.70 37.57 36.25
CA ARG A 328 -26.37 36.61 37.33
C ARG A 328 -27.24 35.35 37.28
N SER A 329 -26.83 34.33 38.07
CA SER A 329 -27.47 33.03 38.42
C SER A 329 -27.07 31.85 37.51
N SER A 330 -26.29 30.87 37.97
CA SER A 330 -26.55 29.75 38.91
C SER A 330 -27.18 28.52 38.24
N ILE A 331 -26.32 27.50 38.05
CA ILE A 331 -26.55 26.03 38.14
C ILE A 331 -27.23 25.29 36.96
N ASP A 332 -26.41 24.36 36.42
CA ASP A 332 -26.64 23.06 35.74
C ASP A 332 -27.76 22.84 34.71
N ASN A 333 -27.34 22.57 33.46
CA ASN A 333 -27.29 21.20 32.95
C ASN A 333 -26.60 21.11 31.57
N GLY A 334 -25.51 20.34 31.48
CA GLY A 334 -25.35 19.43 30.33
C GLY A 334 -24.20 19.60 29.33
N SER A 335 -23.15 20.39 29.57
CA SER A 335 -21.96 20.38 28.69
C SER A 335 -20.67 20.19 29.50
N VAL A 336 -20.31 18.94 29.73
CA VAL A 336 -19.01 18.54 30.29
C VAL A 336 -17.93 18.87 29.27
N CYS A 337 -17.14 19.91 29.52
CA CYS A 337 -15.92 20.19 28.78
C CYS A 337 -14.87 19.12 29.10
N ILE A 338 -14.26 18.53 28.07
CA ILE A 338 -13.17 17.57 28.23
C ILE A 338 -11.93 18.33 28.69
N THR A 339 -11.53 18.15 29.96
CA THR A 339 -10.29 18.70 30.53
C THR A 339 -9.18 17.64 30.52
N ALA A 340 -7.93 18.05 30.74
CA ALA A 340 -6.78 17.13 30.87
C ALA A 340 -6.99 16.05 31.97
N ASP A 341 -7.90 16.33 32.92
CA ASP A 341 -8.26 15.44 34.03
C ASP A 341 -9.41 14.47 33.69
N ASN A 342 -10.00 14.55 32.49
CA ASN A 342 -11.12 13.70 32.07
C ASN A 342 -10.89 13.20 30.63
N PRO A 343 -10.05 12.16 30.42
CA PRO A 343 -9.79 11.64 29.08
C PRO A 343 -11.10 11.15 28.45
N PRO A 344 -11.32 11.35 27.13
CA PRO A 344 -12.52 10.85 26.46
C PRO A 344 -12.62 9.34 26.67
N LYS A 345 -13.68 8.91 27.36
CA LYS A 345 -14.03 7.48 27.50
C LYS A 345 -14.04 6.85 26.10
N GLN A 346 -13.41 5.67 25.97
CA GLN A 346 -13.29 4.93 24.71
C GLN A 346 -14.63 4.93 23.96
N VAL A 347 -14.68 5.68 22.85
CA VAL A 347 -15.84 5.70 21.98
C VAL A 347 -15.99 4.30 21.41
N ALA A 348 -17.16 3.68 21.65
CA ALA A 348 -17.49 2.38 21.07
C ALA A 348 -17.25 2.42 19.56
N THR A 349 -16.26 1.65 19.10
CA THR A 349 -15.96 1.47 17.68
C THR A 349 -17.17 0.80 17.04
N LYS A 350 -18.01 1.58 16.35
CA LYS A 350 -19.08 1.02 15.51
C LYS A 350 -18.45 0.00 14.56
N SER A 351 -19.01 -1.20 14.48
CA SER A 351 -18.56 -2.24 13.56
C SER A 351 -18.45 -1.70 12.13
N VAL A 352 -17.42 -2.15 11.40
CA VAL A 352 -17.16 -1.84 9.98
C VAL A 352 -18.43 -2.00 9.14
N ALA A 353 -19.20 -3.06 9.41
CA ALA A 353 -20.45 -3.34 8.72
C ALA A 353 -21.53 -2.26 8.94
N VAL A 354 -21.64 -1.72 10.15
CA VAL A 354 -22.59 -0.65 10.50
C VAL A 354 -22.21 0.64 9.78
N ARG A 355 -20.91 0.96 9.72
CA ARG A 355 -20.39 2.12 9.00
C ARG A 355 -20.63 2.00 7.50
N LEU A 356 -20.30 0.86 6.92
CA LEU A 356 -20.53 0.60 5.50
C LEU A 356 -22.03 0.71 5.16
N ALA A 357 -22.91 0.17 6.01
CA ALA A 357 -24.35 0.31 5.88
C ALA A 357 -24.82 1.79 5.96
N SER A 358 -24.23 2.61 6.83
CA SER A 358 -24.56 4.04 6.89
C SER A 358 -24.12 4.80 5.63
N ILE A 359 -22.94 4.50 5.10
CA ILE A 359 -22.42 5.14 3.87
C ILE A 359 -23.30 4.75 2.68
N TYR A 360 -23.70 3.47 2.60
CA TYR A 360 -24.63 3.00 1.60
C TYR A 360 -25.98 3.70 1.68
N ARG A 361 -26.54 3.87 2.89
CA ARG A 361 -27.83 4.53 3.08
C ARG A 361 -27.80 6.02 2.69
N LEU A 362 -26.66 6.70 2.86
CA LEU A 362 -26.52 8.12 2.57
C LEU A 362 -26.23 8.43 1.10
N GLY A 363 -25.42 7.62 0.43
CA GLY A 363 -24.94 7.92 -0.93
C GLY A 363 -25.00 6.76 -1.93
N GLY A 364 -25.66 5.67 -1.56
CA GLY A 364 -25.85 4.49 -2.43
C GLY A 364 -24.55 3.80 -2.84
N VAL A 365 -24.58 3.12 -3.98
CA VAL A 365 -23.42 2.40 -4.54
C VAL A 365 -22.25 3.33 -4.91
N PRO A 366 -22.46 4.52 -5.52
CA PRO A 366 -21.36 5.42 -5.87
C PRO A 366 -20.53 5.89 -4.67
N ALA A 367 -21.15 6.04 -3.50
CA ALA A 367 -20.44 6.42 -2.28
C ALA A 367 -19.46 5.33 -1.80
N ILE A 368 -19.84 4.06 -1.90
CA ILE A 368 -18.99 2.92 -1.51
C ILE A 368 -17.78 2.76 -2.44
N PHE A 369 -17.92 3.17 -3.71
CA PHE A 369 -16.84 3.13 -4.71
C PHE A 369 -16.22 4.51 -4.97
N SER A 370 -16.47 5.47 -4.09
CA SER A 370 -15.88 6.80 -4.20
C SER A 370 -14.35 6.71 -4.11
N GLY A 371 -13.66 7.36 -5.06
CA GLY A 371 -12.20 7.29 -5.14
C GLY A 371 -11.62 6.05 -5.83
N LEU A 372 -12.44 5.16 -6.42
CA LEU A 372 -11.95 3.97 -7.15
C LEU A 372 -11.00 4.36 -8.31
N GLY A 373 -11.33 5.37 -9.11
CA GLY A 373 -10.49 5.80 -10.24
C GLY A 373 -9.07 6.20 -9.83
N PRO A 374 -8.90 7.19 -8.92
CA PRO A 374 -7.59 7.56 -8.37
C PRO A 374 -6.85 6.40 -7.70
N ARG A 375 -7.58 5.44 -7.11
CA ARG A 375 -6.99 4.23 -6.53
C ARG A 375 -6.43 3.32 -7.61
N LEU A 376 -7.19 3.00 -8.65
CA LEU A 376 -6.75 2.15 -9.76
C LEU A 376 -5.53 2.75 -10.48
N PHE A 377 -5.54 4.07 -10.71
CA PHE A 377 -4.42 4.77 -11.33
C PHE A 377 -3.11 4.62 -10.56
N LYS A 378 -3.18 4.51 -9.23
CA LYS A 378 -2.00 4.26 -8.38
C LYS A 378 -1.65 2.79 -8.25
N VAL A 379 -2.65 1.94 -7.96
CA VAL A 379 -2.42 0.54 -7.59
C VAL A 379 -1.98 -0.29 -8.78
N ALA A 380 -2.58 -0.11 -9.96
CA ALA A 380 -2.27 -0.95 -11.11
C ALA A 380 -0.80 -0.82 -11.56
N PRO A 381 -0.23 0.39 -11.76
CA PRO A 381 1.17 0.54 -12.12
C PRO A 381 2.13 0.10 -11.01
N ALA A 382 1.82 0.41 -9.75
CA ALA A 382 2.66 0.02 -8.61
C ALA A 382 2.76 -1.51 -8.49
N CYS A 383 1.63 -2.22 -8.56
CA CYS A 383 1.62 -3.68 -8.52
C CYS A 383 2.32 -4.30 -9.72
N ALA A 384 2.13 -3.74 -10.92
CA ALA A 384 2.74 -4.22 -12.15
C ALA A 384 4.27 -4.17 -12.10
N ILE A 385 4.83 -2.99 -11.76
CA ILE A 385 6.28 -2.78 -11.68
C ILE A 385 6.89 -3.63 -10.57
N MET A 386 6.25 -3.66 -9.40
CA MET A 386 6.78 -4.36 -8.24
C MET A 386 6.91 -5.86 -8.49
N ILE A 387 5.85 -6.51 -9.00
CA ILE A 387 5.88 -7.96 -9.24
C ILE A 387 6.75 -8.32 -10.44
N SER A 388 6.76 -7.51 -11.51
CA SER A 388 7.58 -7.81 -12.68
C SER A 388 9.07 -7.72 -12.37
N SER A 389 9.49 -6.72 -11.59
CA SER A 389 10.86 -6.61 -11.10
C SER A 389 11.22 -7.76 -10.15
N PHE A 390 10.30 -8.15 -9.26
CA PHE A 390 10.52 -9.25 -8.33
C PHE A 390 10.65 -10.62 -9.02
N GLU A 391 9.77 -10.93 -9.98
CA GLU A 391 9.84 -12.16 -10.76
C GLU A 391 11.07 -12.19 -11.67
N TYR A 392 11.42 -11.06 -12.30
CA TYR A 392 12.64 -10.95 -13.09
C TYR A 392 13.88 -11.22 -12.24
N GLY A 393 13.97 -10.63 -11.04
CA GLY A 393 15.07 -10.91 -10.11
C GLY A 393 15.11 -12.37 -9.66
N LYS A 394 13.94 -13.01 -9.46
CA LYS A 394 13.87 -14.44 -9.14
C LYS A 394 14.37 -15.32 -10.29
N SER A 395 13.94 -15.04 -11.53
CA SER A 395 14.41 -15.73 -12.74
C SER A 395 15.92 -15.58 -12.92
N PHE A 396 16.45 -14.37 -12.72
CA PHE A 396 17.90 -14.13 -12.73
C PHE A 396 18.66 -15.00 -11.72
N PHE A 397 18.21 -15.02 -10.45
CA PHE A 397 18.87 -15.84 -9.42
C PHE A 397 18.68 -17.34 -9.64
N TYR A 398 17.56 -17.75 -10.24
CA TYR A 398 17.31 -19.13 -10.62
C TYR A 398 18.33 -19.62 -11.66
N HIS A 399 18.51 -18.88 -12.75
CA HIS A 399 19.53 -19.18 -13.77
C HIS A 399 20.95 -19.12 -13.20
N TYR A 400 21.25 -18.13 -12.36
CA TYR A 400 22.53 -18.05 -11.67
C TYR A 400 22.83 -19.28 -10.82
N ASN A 401 21.84 -19.81 -10.09
CA ASN A 401 22.01 -21.00 -9.26
C ASN A 401 22.22 -22.27 -10.11
N ILE A 402 21.54 -22.38 -11.26
CA ILE A 402 21.76 -23.48 -12.22
C ILE A 402 23.19 -23.45 -12.74
N ASP A 403 23.67 -22.29 -13.17
CA ASP A 403 25.02 -22.13 -13.72
C ASP A 403 26.10 -22.47 -12.67
N GLN A 404 25.92 -22.02 -11.43
CA GLN A 404 26.81 -22.35 -10.32
C GLN A 404 26.83 -23.87 -10.03
N HIS A 405 25.67 -24.51 -10.03
CA HIS A 405 25.58 -25.95 -9.83
C HIS A 405 26.26 -26.74 -10.97
N ASN A 406 26.04 -26.33 -12.22
CA ASN A 406 26.67 -26.94 -13.38
C ASN A 406 28.19 -26.80 -13.33
N ARG A 407 28.71 -25.62 -12.94
CA ARG A 407 30.16 -25.39 -12.75
C ARG A 407 30.73 -26.26 -11.63
N SER A 408 30.06 -26.33 -10.48
CA SER A 408 30.50 -27.19 -9.37
C SER A 408 30.60 -28.66 -9.80
N ASN A 409 29.61 -29.18 -10.51
CA ASN A 409 29.61 -30.56 -10.98
C ASN A 409 30.69 -30.84 -12.03
N GLN A 410 31.02 -29.86 -12.87
CA GLN A 410 32.14 -29.97 -13.82
C GLN A 410 33.49 -30.03 -13.10
N VAL A 411 33.71 -29.18 -12.07
CA VAL A 411 34.94 -29.19 -11.27
C VAL A 411 35.11 -30.54 -10.55
N THR A 412 34.06 -31.08 -9.93
CA THR A 412 34.12 -32.39 -9.27
C THR A 412 34.44 -33.53 -10.23
N LYS A 413 33.91 -33.49 -11.46
CA LYS A 413 34.25 -34.48 -12.50
C LYS A 413 35.71 -34.36 -12.96
N SER A 414 36.24 -33.15 -13.08
CA SER A 414 37.64 -32.92 -13.48
C SER A 414 38.67 -33.23 -12.38
N SER A 415 38.29 -33.20 -11.10
CA SER A 415 39.19 -33.51 -9.98
C SER A 415 39.18 -34.98 -9.55
N GLY A 416 38.21 -35.76 -10.04
CA GLY A 416 38.10 -37.21 -9.80
C GLY A 416 38.53 -38.08 -10.99
N SER A 417 39.01 -37.45 -12.07
CA SER A 417 39.69 -38.10 -13.21
C SER A 417 41.18 -37.77 -13.11
#